data_AF-A0A094C895-F1
#
_entry.id   AF-A0A094C895-F1
#
_cell.length_a   1.000
_cell.length_b   1.000
_cell.length_c   1.000
_cell.angle_alpha   90.00
_cell.angle_beta   90.00
_cell.angle_gamma   90.00
#
_symmetry.space_group_name_H-M   'P 1'
#
loop_
_entity.id
_entity.type
_entity.pdbx_description
1 polymer ?
#
loop_
_entity_poly.entity_id
_entity_poly.type
_entity_poly.pdbx_seq_one_letter_code
_entity_poly.pdbx_strand_id
1 'polypeptide(L)'
;MARFTLLALALASTILSPLSSVLAHPTNGPRDTKFGCGVVPTAEFLAAAKEMAAEEAVSKSALGALKSDGTISAAATINVNVYFHVVARSTAASGGYVTAAQIDKQVAVINDNYAASGFQFTNAGTDWTINTSWASDGAELAMKKALRKGTYKDLNIYFMYDIGGNLGYCYFPTTAAAGSNNFYYDGCSILYSTAPGGSATNFNLGKTVTHEIGHWMGLFHTFQGSSCSGSGDSIADTPQQLSASSGCPTGRDSCPNAAGLDPIHNYMDYSYDSCYDNFTPGQATRMLSMWNTYRV
;
A
#
# COMPACT_ATOMS: atom_id res chain seq x y z
N MET A 1 -24.99 -49.40 35.53
CA MET A 1 -24.23 -49.11 34.29
C MET A 1 -24.87 -47.90 33.64
N ALA A 2 -24.24 -46.77 33.31
CA ALA A 2 -22.92 -46.21 33.52
C ALA A 2 -23.12 -44.68 33.52
N ARG A 3 -22.36 -43.95 34.35
CA ARG A 3 -22.29 -42.49 34.37
C ARG A 3 -21.43 -42.01 33.19
N PHE A 4 -21.82 -40.94 32.51
CA PHE A 4 -20.86 -40.12 31.74
C PHE A 4 -21.14 -38.63 31.95
N THR A 5 -20.37 -38.08 32.88
CA THR A 5 -20.07 -36.65 33.07
C THR A 5 -19.18 -36.19 31.91
N LEU A 6 -19.63 -35.17 31.15
CA LEU A 6 -18.76 -34.46 30.21
C LEU A 6 -18.03 -33.35 30.96
N LEU A 7 -16.72 -33.53 31.05
CA LEU A 7 -15.74 -32.62 31.64
C LEU A 7 -15.41 -31.54 30.58
N ALA A 8 -15.76 -30.29 30.85
CA ALA A 8 -15.30 -29.15 30.05
C ALA A 8 -13.86 -28.83 30.44
N LEU A 9 -12.92 -29.10 29.53
CA LEU A 9 -11.50 -28.75 29.69
C LEU A 9 -11.30 -27.31 29.21
N ALA A 10 -11.23 -26.36 30.14
CA ALA A 10 -10.77 -25.01 29.87
C ALA A 10 -9.24 -24.98 29.92
N LEU A 11 -8.57 -24.92 28.77
CA LEU A 11 -7.16 -24.54 28.70
C LEU A 11 -7.06 -23.01 28.73
N ALA A 12 -6.84 -22.46 29.92
CA ALA A 12 -6.32 -21.11 30.09
C ALA A 12 -4.82 -21.14 29.81
N SER A 13 -4.42 -20.77 28.59
CA SER A 13 -3.01 -20.51 28.28
C SER A 13 -2.72 -19.03 28.56
N THR A 14 -1.90 -18.80 29.59
CA THR A 14 -1.38 -17.49 29.98
C THR A 14 -0.43 -16.95 28.92
N ILE A 15 -0.88 -15.99 28.12
CA ILE A 15 -0.02 -15.26 27.20
C ILE A 15 0.80 -14.26 28.03
N LEU A 16 2.07 -14.58 28.27
CA LEU A 16 3.07 -13.58 28.68
C LEU A 16 3.15 -12.53 27.56
N SER A 17 2.74 -11.30 27.87
CA SER A 17 3.01 -10.14 27.02
C SER A 17 4.53 -9.92 26.95
N PRO A 18 5.16 -9.93 25.77
CA PRO A 18 6.44 -9.28 25.64
C PRO A 18 6.21 -7.77 25.73
N LEU A 19 7.02 -7.12 26.56
CA LEU A 19 7.06 -5.68 26.68
C LEU A 19 7.10 -5.03 25.30
N SER A 20 6.16 -4.11 25.05
CA SER A 20 6.26 -3.16 23.93
C SER A 20 7.55 -2.37 24.08
N SER A 21 8.62 -2.88 23.47
CA SER A 21 9.69 -2.03 22.97
C SER A 21 9.04 -1.07 21.98
N VAL A 22 8.91 0.19 22.41
CA VAL A 22 8.65 1.30 21.51
C VAL A 22 9.80 1.31 20.52
N LEU A 23 9.61 0.64 19.39
CA LEU A 23 10.46 0.82 18.23
C LEU A 23 10.19 2.26 17.78
N ALA A 24 11.20 3.10 17.99
CA ALA A 24 11.31 4.38 17.33
C ALA A 24 11.02 4.18 15.84
N HIS A 25 10.30 5.16 15.27
CA HIS A 25 10.07 5.39 13.84
C HIS A 25 10.90 4.49 12.91
N PRO A 26 10.29 3.82 11.92
CA PRO A 26 11.02 3.57 10.69
C PRO A 26 11.48 4.95 10.23
N THR A 27 12.78 5.23 10.35
CA THR A 27 13.41 6.30 9.62
C THR A 27 13.04 6.02 8.18
N ASN A 28 12.19 6.88 7.60
CA ASN A 28 11.90 6.90 6.17
C ASN A 28 13.21 6.56 5.46
N GLY A 29 13.17 5.59 4.55
CA GLY A 29 14.36 5.15 3.83
C GLY A 29 15.08 6.33 3.19
N PRO A 30 16.32 6.17 2.71
CA PRO A 30 17.11 7.26 2.15
C PRO A 30 16.25 8.11 1.20
N ARG A 31 15.94 9.34 1.62
CA ARG A 31 15.21 10.35 0.84
C ARG A 31 16.04 10.91 -0.34
N ASP A 32 17.16 10.25 -0.64
CA ASP A 32 18.20 10.70 -1.56
C ASP A 32 18.02 10.11 -2.97
N THR A 33 17.02 9.25 -3.18
CA THR A 33 16.60 8.86 -4.53
C THR A 33 15.68 9.93 -5.09
N LYS A 34 16.23 10.84 -5.90
CA LYS A 34 15.44 11.76 -6.72
C LYS A 34 14.45 10.91 -7.54
N PHE A 35 13.14 11.03 -7.27
CA PHE A 35 12.05 10.29 -7.92
C PHE A 35 11.78 8.83 -7.45
N GLY A 36 11.96 8.51 -6.17
CA GLY A 36 11.59 7.19 -5.58
C GLY A 36 10.33 7.17 -4.70
N CYS A 37 10.03 6.01 -4.10
CA CYS A 37 9.08 5.80 -2.99
C CYS A 37 9.85 5.66 -1.65
N GLY A 38 9.32 6.25 -0.58
CA GLY A 38 10.05 6.49 0.68
C GLY A 38 9.88 5.46 1.81
N VAL A 39 9.14 4.36 1.62
CA VAL A 39 8.84 3.40 2.70
C VAL A 39 9.73 2.14 2.63
N VAL A 40 10.20 1.68 3.79
CA VAL A 40 10.98 0.44 3.94
C VAL A 40 10.26 -0.48 4.93
N PRO A 41 9.98 -1.75 4.58
CA PRO A 41 9.34 -2.67 5.50
C PRO A 41 10.30 -3.08 6.63
N THR A 42 9.78 -3.25 7.84
CA THR A 42 10.56 -3.77 8.96
C THR A 42 10.83 -5.28 8.78
N ALA A 43 11.81 -5.82 9.51
CA ALA A 43 12.10 -7.25 9.47
C ALA A 43 10.90 -8.09 9.92
N GLU A 44 10.15 -7.62 10.91
CA GLU A 44 8.92 -8.25 11.41
C GLU A 44 7.83 -8.24 10.33
N PHE A 45 7.67 -7.13 9.61
CA PHE A 45 6.68 -7.04 8.54
C PHE A 45 7.05 -7.93 7.35
N LEU A 46 8.34 -8.04 7.01
CA LEU A 46 8.84 -8.99 6.02
C LEU A 46 8.58 -10.45 6.44
N ALA A 47 8.73 -10.78 7.72
CA ALA A 47 8.45 -12.11 8.23
C ALA A 47 6.95 -12.42 8.14
N ALA A 48 6.09 -11.50 8.58
CA ALA A 48 4.64 -11.65 8.50
C ALA A 48 4.16 -11.84 7.04
N ALA A 49 4.73 -11.07 6.09
CA ALA A 49 4.40 -11.22 4.68
C ALA A 49 4.79 -12.61 4.12
N LYS A 50 5.89 -13.21 4.59
CA LYS A 50 6.29 -14.57 4.21
C LYS A 50 5.37 -15.64 4.80
N GLU A 51 4.90 -15.45 6.03
CA GLU A 51 3.92 -16.32 6.67
C GLU A 51 2.59 -16.28 5.90
N MET A 52 2.10 -15.07 5.57
CA MET A 52 0.90 -14.92 4.73
C MET A 52 1.07 -15.59 3.36
N ALA A 53 2.25 -15.47 2.72
CA ALA A 53 2.51 -16.14 1.45
C ALA A 53 2.34 -17.67 1.53
N ALA A 54 2.76 -18.28 2.65
CA ALA A 54 2.58 -19.71 2.88
C ALA A 54 1.10 -20.06 3.06
N GLU A 55 0.34 -19.27 3.82
CA GLU A 55 -1.10 -19.46 4.02
C GLU A 55 -1.91 -19.28 2.73
N GLU A 56 -1.56 -18.29 1.92
CA GLU A 56 -2.16 -18.01 0.61
C GLU A 56 -1.94 -19.17 -0.35
N ALA A 57 -0.74 -19.76 -0.36
CA ALA A 57 -0.42 -20.93 -1.18
C ALA A 57 -1.27 -22.16 -0.76
N VAL A 58 -1.43 -22.39 0.54
CA VAL A 58 -2.30 -23.46 1.07
C VAL A 58 -3.76 -23.21 0.69
N SER A 59 -4.25 -21.99 0.87
CA SER A 59 -5.64 -21.61 0.56
C SER A 59 -5.94 -21.76 -0.94
N LYS A 60 -5.02 -21.34 -1.82
CA LYS A 60 -5.13 -21.54 -3.27
C LYS A 60 -5.17 -23.03 -3.63
N SER A 61 -4.38 -23.87 -2.96
CA SER A 61 -4.39 -25.32 -3.19
C SER A 61 -5.71 -25.97 -2.75
N ALA A 62 -6.26 -25.56 -1.59
CA ALA A 62 -7.54 -26.03 -1.09
C ALA A 62 -8.71 -25.58 -2.00
N LEU A 63 -8.71 -24.32 -2.44
CA LEU A 63 -9.69 -23.81 -3.41
C LEU A 63 -9.58 -24.51 -4.77
N GLY A 64 -8.36 -24.81 -5.23
CA GLY A 64 -8.12 -25.61 -6.43
C GLY A 64 -8.72 -27.01 -6.35
N ALA A 65 -8.69 -27.62 -5.16
CA ALA A 65 -9.35 -28.89 -4.87
C ALA A 65 -10.89 -28.77 -4.73
N LEU A 66 -11.40 -27.61 -4.30
CA LEU A 66 -12.85 -27.34 -4.15
C LEU A 66 -13.54 -26.91 -5.45
N LYS A 67 -12.80 -26.47 -6.49
CA LYS A 67 -13.35 -26.10 -7.81
C LYS A 67 -14.07 -27.26 -8.54
N SER A 68 -14.09 -28.46 -7.98
CA SER A 68 -14.91 -29.59 -8.44
C SER A 68 -16.38 -29.54 -7.99
N ASP A 69 -16.76 -28.64 -7.07
CA ASP A 69 -18.15 -28.47 -6.63
C ASP A 69 -18.59 -27.00 -6.80
N GLY A 70 -19.55 -26.78 -7.72
CA GLY A 70 -19.82 -25.52 -8.43
C GLY A 70 -20.46 -24.39 -7.63
N THR A 71 -20.15 -24.24 -6.34
CA THR A 71 -20.72 -23.19 -5.48
C THR A 71 -19.64 -22.43 -4.73
N ILE A 72 -18.93 -21.53 -5.42
CA ILE A 72 -18.12 -20.49 -4.76
C ILE A 72 -18.77 -19.14 -5.09
N SER A 73 -19.36 -18.51 -4.07
CA SER A 73 -19.84 -17.12 -4.17
C SER A 73 -18.64 -16.21 -4.44
N ALA A 74 -18.77 -15.28 -5.39
CA ALA A 74 -17.82 -14.18 -5.51
C ALA A 74 -17.73 -13.45 -4.15
N ALA A 75 -16.51 -13.19 -3.68
CA ALA A 75 -16.31 -12.37 -2.50
C ALA A 75 -16.87 -10.96 -2.77
N ALA A 76 -17.52 -10.35 -1.78
CA ALA A 76 -18.03 -9.00 -1.90
C ALA A 76 -16.87 -8.00 -2.06
N THR A 77 -17.01 -7.04 -2.98
CA THR A 77 -16.05 -5.95 -3.16
C THR A 77 -15.92 -5.12 -1.87
N ILE A 78 -14.70 -4.88 -1.41
CA ILE A 78 -14.43 -4.05 -0.25
C ILE A 78 -14.42 -2.59 -0.68
N ASN A 79 -15.31 -1.78 -0.11
CA ASN A 79 -15.30 -0.33 -0.31
C ASN A 79 -14.43 0.35 0.75
N VAL A 80 -13.39 1.05 0.30
CA VAL A 80 -12.49 1.86 1.12
C VAL A 80 -12.91 3.33 0.98
N ASN A 81 -13.24 3.97 2.09
CA ASN A 81 -13.44 5.42 2.08
C ASN A 81 -12.09 6.12 2.02
N VAL A 82 -12.01 7.14 1.19
CA VAL A 82 -10.80 7.94 0.99
C VAL A 82 -11.07 9.39 1.39
N TYR A 83 -10.22 9.91 2.27
CA TYR A 83 -10.16 11.32 2.63
C TYR A 83 -8.93 11.95 1.96
N PHE A 84 -9.17 12.98 1.15
CA PHE A 84 -8.11 13.72 0.47
C PHE A 84 -7.82 15.02 1.20
N HIS A 85 -6.55 15.27 1.49
CA HIS A 85 -6.07 16.47 2.15
C HIS A 85 -5.06 17.16 1.23
N VAL A 86 -5.43 18.31 0.67
CA VAL A 86 -4.53 19.11 -0.14
C VAL A 86 -3.85 20.13 0.77
N VAL A 87 -2.56 19.95 1.02
CA VAL A 87 -1.76 20.81 1.90
C VAL A 87 -0.78 21.62 1.05
N ALA A 88 -1.15 22.86 0.78
CA ALA A 88 -0.46 23.72 -0.17
C ALA A 88 0.17 24.95 0.51
N ARG A 89 1.14 25.56 -0.17
CA ARG A 89 1.76 26.83 0.24
C ARG A 89 0.91 28.05 -0.11
N SER A 90 0.07 27.94 -1.13
CA SER A 90 -0.90 28.96 -1.55
C SER A 90 -2.00 28.30 -2.39
N THR A 91 -2.98 29.08 -2.85
CA THR A 91 -4.03 28.61 -3.77
C THR A 91 -3.60 28.53 -5.23
N ALA A 92 -2.36 28.93 -5.56
CA ALA A 92 -1.81 28.78 -6.90
C ALA A 92 -1.34 27.34 -7.15
N ALA A 93 -1.43 26.88 -8.40
CA ALA A 93 -0.90 25.57 -8.81
C ALA A 93 0.60 25.43 -8.49
N SER A 94 1.39 26.50 -8.71
CA SER A 94 2.81 26.57 -8.34
C SER A 94 3.06 26.53 -6.83
N GLY A 95 2.02 26.73 -6.01
CA GLY A 95 2.05 26.59 -4.57
C GLY A 95 1.68 25.20 -4.05
N GLY A 96 1.50 24.21 -4.92
CA GLY A 96 1.12 22.86 -4.50
C GLY A 96 -0.39 22.60 -4.48
N TYR A 97 -1.20 23.50 -5.04
CA TYR A 97 -2.65 23.41 -4.98
C TYR A 97 -3.20 22.42 -6.02
N VAL A 98 -3.56 21.22 -5.56
CA VAL A 98 -4.30 20.22 -6.35
C VAL A 98 -5.78 20.60 -6.35
N THR A 99 -6.40 20.71 -7.53
CA THR A 99 -7.81 21.13 -7.66
C THR A 99 -8.78 19.98 -7.41
N ALA A 100 -10.05 20.30 -7.09
CA ALA A 100 -11.11 19.30 -6.95
C ALA A 100 -11.25 18.40 -8.20
N ALA A 101 -11.15 18.98 -9.40
CA ALA A 101 -11.20 18.22 -10.65
C ALA A 101 -10.03 17.23 -10.80
N GLN A 102 -8.86 17.53 -10.23
CA GLN A 102 -7.74 16.57 -10.18
C GLN A 102 -7.98 15.47 -9.17
N ILE A 103 -8.63 15.77 -8.03
CA ILE A 103 -9.06 14.77 -7.06
C ILE A 103 -10.10 13.82 -7.69
N ASP A 104 -11.09 14.33 -8.41
CA ASP A 104 -12.08 13.49 -9.10
C ASP A 104 -11.42 12.55 -10.12
N LYS A 105 -10.47 13.08 -10.91
CA LYS A 105 -9.66 12.26 -11.81
C LYS A 105 -8.82 11.23 -11.06
N GLN A 106 -8.24 11.59 -9.91
CA GLN A 106 -7.45 10.67 -9.11
C GLN A 106 -8.30 9.51 -8.60
N VAL A 107 -9.53 9.77 -8.15
CA VAL A 107 -10.49 8.74 -7.72
C VAL A 107 -10.83 7.81 -8.87
N ALA A 108 -11.06 8.34 -10.08
CA ALA A 108 -11.29 7.52 -11.27
C ALA A 108 -10.09 6.62 -11.56
N VAL A 109 -8.86 7.18 -11.59
CA VAL A 109 -7.62 6.42 -11.83
C VAL A 109 -7.43 5.31 -10.79
N ILE A 110 -7.68 5.58 -9.50
CA ILE A 110 -7.58 4.55 -8.46
C ILE A 110 -8.57 3.42 -8.75
N ASN A 111 -9.84 3.73 -8.99
CA ASN A 111 -10.85 2.69 -9.22
C ASN A 111 -10.58 1.89 -10.50
N ASP A 112 -10.12 2.53 -11.57
CA ASP A 112 -9.76 1.84 -12.81
C ASP A 112 -8.62 0.84 -12.57
N ASN A 113 -7.57 1.25 -11.84
CA ASN A 113 -6.39 0.41 -11.61
C ASN A 113 -6.65 -0.72 -10.61
N TYR A 114 -7.57 -0.52 -9.66
CA TYR A 114 -7.92 -1.51 -8.64
C TYR A 114 -9.13 -2.37 -9.02
N ALA A 115 -9.79 -2.14 -10.17
CA ALA A 115 -11.02 -2.82 -10.56
C ALA A 115 -10.95 -4.36 -10.48
N ALA A 116 -9.78 -4.95 -10.78
CA ALA A 116 -9.55 -6.39 -10.75
C ALA A 116 -9.06 -6.92 -9.38
N SER A 117 -8.87 -6.06 -8.39
CA SER A 117 -8.29 -6.43 -7.08
C SER A 117 -9.32 -6.76 -5.99
N GLY A 118 -10.61 -6.52 -6.24
CA GLY A 118 -11.67 -6.69 -5.25
C GLY A 118 -11.87 -5.50 -4.32
N PHE A 119 -11.23 -4.36 -4.61
CA PHE A 119 -11.36 -3.11 -3.86
C PHE A 119 -11.98 -2.00 -4.72
N GLN A 120 -12.83 -1.19 -4.09
CA GLN A 120 -13.42 0.03 -4.63
C GLN A 120 -13.09 1.19 -3.68
N PHE A 121 -12.86 2.38 -4.22
CA PHE A 121 -12.48 3.56 -3.45
C PHE A 121 -13.50 4.67 -3.62
N THR A 122 -14.08 5.13 -2.52
CA THR A 122 -15.08 6.21 -2.51
C THR A 122 -14.51 7.46 -1.85
N ASN A 123 -14.60 8.60 -2.53
CA ASN A 123 -14.24 9.89 -1.90
C ASN A 123 -15.25 10.23 -0.79
N ALA A 124 -14.82 10.10 0.47
CA ALA A 124 -15.62 10.41 1.65
C ALA A 124 -15.42 11.84 2.16
N GLY A 125 -14.49 12.59 1.57
CA GLY A 125 -14.29 13.99 1.87
C GLY A 125 -12.97 14.52 1.30
N THR A 126 -12.97 15.81 0.98
CA THR A 126 -11.76 16.51 0.55
C THR A 126 -11.66 17.86 1.25
N ASP A 127 -10.47 18.21 1.71
CA ASP A 127 -10.18 19.52 2.29
C ASP A 127 -8.88 20.12 1.74
N TRP A 128 -8.80 21.46 1.83
CA TRP A 128 -7.66 22.25 1.38
C TRP A 128 -7.14 23.07 2.55
N THR A 129 -5.86 22.90 2.87
CA THR A 129 -5.18 23.62 3.95
C THR A 129 -4.02 24.40 3.36
N ILE A 130 -4.01 25.72 3.57
CA ILE A 130 -2.86 26.57 3.23
C ILE A 130 -1.95 26.66 4.44
N ASN A 131 -0.85 25.91 4.42
CA ASN A 131 0.14 25.91 5.49
C ASN A 131 1.52 25.58 4.89
N THR A 132 2.40 26.57 4.82
CA THR A 132 3.70 26.42 4.16
C THR A 132 4.65 25.44 4.85
N SER A 133 4.54 25.31 6.18
CA SER A 133 5.36 24.38 6.96
C SER A 133 4.91 22.94 6.71
N TRP A 134 3.61 22.67 6.87
CA TRP A 134 3.08 21.34 6.61
C TRP A 134 3.23 20.93 5.15
N ALA A 135 3.00 21.85 4.21
CA ALA A 135 3.14 21.57 2.78
C ALA A 135 4.57 21.16 2.38
N SER A 136 5.58 21.46 3.21
CA SER A 136 7.00 21.17 2.93
C SER A 136 7.59 20.19 3.96
N ASP A 137 6.78 19.19 4.36
CA ASP A 137 7.13 18.11 5.29
C ASP A 137 7.69 18.57 6.67
N GLY A 138 7.28 19.74 7.14
CA GLY A 138 7.83 20.33 8.36
C GLY A 138 7.31 19.75 9.68
N ALA A 139 6.16 19.08 9.70
CA ALA A 139 5.52 18.60 10.94
C ALA A 139 4.46 17.51 10.70
N GLU A 140 4.82 16.41 10.03
CA GLU A 140 3.90 15.34 9.60
C GLU A 140 2.91 14.89 10.69
N LEU A 141 3.39 14.50 11.88
CA LEU A 141 2.50 13.98 12.93
C LEU A 141 1.49 15.01 13.41
N ALA A 142 1.90 16.27 13.56
CA ALA A 142 1.01 17.35 13.99
C ALA A 142 -0.05 17.63 12.91
N MET A 143 0.36 17.64 11.64
CA MET A 143 -0.53 17.77 10.49
C MET A 143 -1.54 16.63 10.45
N LYS A 144 -1.08 15.37 10.46
CA LYS A 144 -1.97 14.21 10.37
C LYS A 144 -2.89 14.08 11.59
N LYS A 145 -2.45 14.47 12.79
CA LYS A 145 -3.32 14.59 13.98
C LYS A 145 -4.45 15.61 13.78
N ALA A 146 -4.17 16.71 13.09
CA ALA A 146 -5.16 17.76 12.86
C ALA A 146 -6.12 17.42 11.71
N LEU A 147 -5.66 16.71 10.69
CA LEU A 147 -6.38 16.53 9.43
C LEU A 147 -7.02 15.15 9.25
N ARG A 148 -6.42 14.08 9.79
CA ARG A 148 -6.89 12.69 9.58
C ARG A 148 -8.37 12.56 9.94
N LYS A 149 -9.10 11.85 9.09
CA LYS A 149 -10.52 11.51 9.26
C LYS A 149 -10.74 10.00 9.21
N GLY A 150 -11.86 9.58 9.80
CA GLY A 150 -12.31 8.19 9.80
C GLY A 150 -11.59 7.30 10.80
N THR A 151 -11.80 6.00 10.60
CA THR A 151 -11.25 4.87 11.35
C THR A 151 -9.93 4.39 10.74
N TYR A 152 -9.39 3.27 11.21
CA TYR A 152 -8.16 2.69 10.65
C TYR A 152 -8.38 2.00 9.28
N LYS A 153 -9.65 1.77 8.90
CA LYS A 153 -10.05 1.24 7.59
C LYS A 153 -10.12 2.30 6.51
N ASP A 154 -10.19 3.57 6.91
CA ASP A 154 -10.35 4.69 6.00
C ASP A 154 -8.98 5.24 5.60
N LEU A 155 -8.78 5.39 4.30
CA LEU A 155 -7.53 5.83 3.71
C LEU A 155 -7.46 7.35 3.73
N ASN A 156 -6.35 7.90 4.25
CA ASN A 156 -6.09 9.34 4.23
C ASN A 156 -4.91 9.63 3.29
N ILE A 157 -5.12 10.48 2.28
CA ILE A 157 -4.13 10.84 1.26
C ILE A 157 -3.84 12.33 1.37
N TYR A 158 -2.58 12.69 1.57
CA TYR A 158 -2.09 14.05 1.73
C TYR A 158 -1.31 14.47 0.50
N PHE A 159 -1.88 15.32 -0.35
CA PHE A 159 -1.12 15.97 -1.41
C PHE A 159 -0.33 17.14 -0.84
N MET A 160 0.99 17.11 -1.00
CA MET A 160 1.93 18.06 -0.37
C MET A 160 2.85 18.70 -1.41
N TYR A 161 3.30 19.92 -1.14
CA TYR A 161 4.19 20.67 -2.04
C TYR A 161 5.58 20.04 -2.16
N ASP A 162 6.15 19.58 -1.05
CA ASP A 162 7.43 18.90 -0.96
C ASP A 162 7.36 17.80 0.12
N ILE A 163 7.94 16.64 -0.19
CA ILE A 163 8.01 15.46 0.68
C ILE A 163 9.44 14.91 0.81
N GLY A 164 10.44 15.73 0.46
CA GLY A 164 11.86 15.39 0.59
C GLY A 164 12.34 14.42 -0.48
N GLY A 165 12.13 14.74 -1.77
CA GLY A 165 12.78 14.07 -2.90
C GLY A 165 12.04 12.88 -3.54
N ASN A 166 11.08 12.29 -2.84
CA ASN A 166 10.24 11.20 -3.32
C ASN A 166 9.00 11.71 -4.11
N LEU A 167 8.35 10.81 -4.85
CA LEU A 167 7.05 11.06 -5.48
C LEU A 167 5.89 10.78 -4.52
N GLY A 168 6.06 9.80 -3.63
CA GLY A 168 5.11 9.46 -2.60
C GLY A 168 5.73 8.57 -1.51
N TYR A 169 4.95 8.35 -0.46
CA TYR A 169 5.11 7.22 0.46
C TYR A 169 3.78 6.95 1.17
N CYS A 170 3.46 5.68 1.44
CA CYS A 170 2.47 5.30 2.45
C CYS A 170 3.10 4.43 3.54
N TYR A 171 2.54 4.49 4.74
CA TYR A 171 2.89 3.53 5.79
C TYR A 171 2.25 2.17 5.50
N PHE A 172 3.05 1.11 5.65
CA PHE A 172 2.56 -0.25 5.68
C PHE A 172 1.50 -0.45 6.79
N PRO A 173 0.53 -1.34 6.58
CA PRO A 173 -0.49 -1.61 7.58
C PRO A 173 0.14 -2.22 8.84
N THR A 174 -0.41 -1.86 10.00
CA THR A 174 0.03 -2.37 11.30
C THR A 174 -1.14 -2.44 12.26
N THR A 175 -0.95 -3.02 13.44
CA THR A 175 -1.94 -2.91 14.52
C THR A 175 -1.81 -1.54 15.16
N ALA A 176 -2.81 -0.68 14.97
CA ALA A 176 -2.80 0.68 15.50
C ALA A 176 -4.07 0.97 16.31
N ALA A 177 -3.92 1.16 17.62
CA ALA A 177 -5.02 1.63 18.45
C ALA A 177 -5.43 3.06 18.04
N ALA A 178 -6.73 3.34 18.03
CA ALA A 178 -7.25 4.68 17.77
C ALA A 178 -6.59 5.70 18.70
N GLY A 179 -6.10 6.81 18.13
CA GLY A 179 -5.39 7.85 18.88
C GLY A 179 -3.90 7.59 19.13
N SER A 180 -3.37 6.41 18.79
CA SER A 180 -1.92 6.16 18.81
C SER A 180 -1.20 6.94 17.70
N ASN A 181 0.12 7.12 17.83
CA ASN A 181 0.89 7.75 16.77
C ASN A 181 0.85 6.94 15.47
N ASN A 182 0.88 5.59 15.52
CA ASN A 182 0.77 4.74 14.33
C ASN A 182 -0.56 4.96 13.61
N PHE A 183 -1.66 5.16 14.35
CA PHE A 183 -2.96 5.48 13.78
C PHE A 183 -2.93 6.81 13.03
N TYR A 184 -2.24 7.82 13.56
CA TYR A 184 -2.13 9.12 12.90
C TYR A 184 -1.13 9.13 11.74
N TYR A 185 -0.04 8.36 11.80
CA TYR A 185 0.90 8.26 10.69
C TYR A 185 0.31 7.55 9.48
N ASP A 186 -0.54 6.55 9.73
CA ASP A 186 -1.21 5.79 8.69
C ASP A 186 -1.86 6.65 7.59
N GLY A 187 -1.72 6.19 6.36
CA GLY A 187 -2.09 6.91 5.15
C GLY A 187 -0.88 7.24 4.29
N CYS A 188 -1.10 8.13 3.32
CA CYS A 188 -0.21 8.35 2.19
C CYS A 188 0.14 9.82 2.04
N SER A 189 1.42 10.15 1.89
CA SER A 189 1.89 11.50 1.54
C SER A 189 2.36 11.48 0.09
N ILE A 190 1.81 12.37 -0.74
CA ILE A 190 1.97 12.34 -2.19
C ILE A 190 2.44 13.71 -2.67
N LEU A 191 3.45 13.74 -3.54
CA LEU A 191 3.90 14.98 -4.16
C LEU A 191 2.81 15.51 -5.09
N TYR A 192 2.35 16.75 -4.87
CA TYR A 192 1.21 17.34 -5.58
C TYR A 192 1.32 17.31 -7.11
N SER A 193 2.55 17.39 -7.64
CA SER A 193 2.82 17.46 -9.06
C SER A 193 2.55 16.15 -9.79
N THR A 194 2.37 15.04 -9.04
CA THR A 194 2.01 13.71 -9.56
C THR A 194 0.51 13.49 -9.76
N ALA A 195 -0.32 14.39 -9.22
CA ALA A 195 -1.76 14.34 -9.42
C ALA A 195 -2.09 14.36 -10.94
N PRO A 196 -3.20 13.77 -11.40
CA PRO A 196 -3.56 13.74 -12.81
C PRO A 196 -3.50 15.12 -13.47
N GLY A 197 -2.71 15.25 -14.54
CA GLY A 197 -2.47 16.51 -15.25
C GLY A 197 -1.53 17.49 -14.53
N GLY A 198 -0.84 17.04 -13.49
CA GLY A 198 0.19 17.80 -12.77
C GLY A 198 1.49 17.98 -13.56
N SER A 199 2.48 18.62 -12.94
CA SER A 199 3.74 19.03 -13.59
C SER A 199 4.86 17.99 -13.55
N ALA A 200 4.71 16.89 -12.82
CA ALA A 200 5.70 15.80 -12.76
C ALA A 200 5.64 14.98 -14.06
N THR A 201 6.41 15.39 -15.07
CA THR A 201 6.45 14.70 -16.37
C THR A 201 6.70 13.20 -16.19
N ASN A 202 5.94 12.37 -16.89
CA ASN A 202 5.91 10.90 -16.82
C ASN A 202 5.31 10.28 -15.54
N PHE A 203 4.97 11.09 -14.54
CA PHE A 203 4.42 10.66 -13.25
C PHE A 203 3.15 11.42 -12.86
N ASN A 204 2.47 12.01 -13.85
CA ASN A 204 1.33 12.91 -13.69
C ASN A 204 0.01 12.32 -14.22
N LEU A 205 -0.11 10.99 -14.25
CA LEU A 205 -1.35 10.29 -14.58
C LEU A 205 -2.04 9.73 -13.32
N GLY A 206 -1.50 10.02 -12.14
CA GLY A 206 -2.04 9.58 -10.86
C GLY A 206 -1.66 8.15 -10.47
N LYS A 207 -0.70 7.52 -11.17
CA LYS A 207 -0.27 6.14 -10.84
C LYS A 207 0.66 6.09 -9.63
N THR A 208 1.31 7.20 -9.27
CA THR A 208 1.98 7.34 -7.95
C THR A 208 0.99 6.99 -6.83
N VAL A 209 -0.22 7.55 -6.81
CA VAL A 209 -1.20 7.21 -5.77
C VAL A 209 -1.58 5.72 -5.81
N THR A 210 -1.70 5.12 -6.99
CA THR A 210 -1.95 3.68 -7.13
C THR A 210 -0.83 2.84 -6.52
N HIS A 211 0.43 3.14 -6.84
CA HIS A 211 1.59 2.47 -6.25
C HIS A 211 1.59 2.56 -4.73
N GLU A 212 1.37 3.77 -4.22
CA GLU A 212 1.43 4.07 -2.81
C GLU A 212 0.30 3.39 -2.03
N ILE A 213 -0.93 3.35 -2.56
CA ILE A 213 -2.02 2.54 -1.98
C ILE A 213 -1.65 1.06 -1.92
N GLY A 214 -0.87 0.55 -2.89
CA GLY A 214 -0.32 -0.81 -2.85
C GLY A 214 0.48 -1.07 -1.56
N HIS A 215 1.36 -0.14 -1.18
CA HIS A 215 2.08 -0.22 0.10
C HIS A 215 1.15 -0.10 1.32
N TRP A 216 0.18 0.82 1.28
CA TRP A 216 -0.82 0.95 2.35
C TRP A 216 -1.65 -0.34 2.56
N MET A 217 -1.79 -1.14 1.50
CA MET A 217 -2.40 -2.47 1.49
C MET A 217 -1.39 -3.62 1.68
N GLY A 218 -0.11 -3.32 1.95
CA GLY A 218 0.90 -4.32 2.33
C GLY A 218 1.69 -4.94 1.18
N LEU A 219 1.62 -4.40 -0.04
CA LEU A 219 2.44 -4.85 -1.17
C LEU A 219 3.85 -4.28 -1.10
N PHE A 220 4.86 -5.11 -1.40
CA PHE A 220 6.23 -4.65 -1.57
C PHE A 220 6.51 -4.27 -3.02
N HIS A 221 7.62 -3.57 -3.22
CA HIS A 221 8.19 -3.41 -4.55
C HIS A 221 8.46 -4.78 -5.19
N THR A 222 8.23 -4.90 -6.49
CA THR A 222 8.51 -6.16 -7.23
C THR A 222 9.99 -6.58 -7.18
N PHE A 223 10.88 -5.61 -7.03
CA PHE A 223 12.33 -5.80 -6.86
C PHE A 223 12.76 -5.89 -5.39
N GLN A 224 11.83 -6.16 -4.46
CA GLN A 224 12.14 -6.29 -3.03
C GLN A 224 13.19 -7.38 -2.81
N GLY A 225 14.22 -7.04 -2.02
CA GLY A 225 15.38 -7.90 -1.78
C GLY A 225 16.44 -7.85 -2.87
N SER A 226 16.15 -7.28 -4.05
CA SER A 226 17.11 -7.03 -5.14
C SER A 226 17.94 -8.26 -5.48
N SER A 227 17.25 -9.37 -5.76
CA SER A 227 17.82 -10.70 -5.94
C SER A 227 17.01 -11.50 -6.96
N CYS A 228 17.68 -12.38 -7.70
CA CYS A 228 17.03 -13.36 -8.60
C CYS A 228 16.69 -14.68 -7.90
N SER A 229 16.66 -14.67 -6.58
CA SER A 229 16.45 -15.84 -5.72
C SER A 229 15.83 -15.42 -4.38
N GLY A 230 15.26 -16.39 -3.66
CA GLY A 230 14.58 -16.14 -2.40
C GLY A 230 13.11 -15.79 -2.61
N SER A 231 12.54 -15.02 -1.70
CA SER A 231 11.10 -14.74 -1.69
C SER A 231 10.69 -13.51 -2.51
N GLY A 232 11.64 -12.67 -2.97
CA GLY A 232 11.32 -11.39 -3.63
C GLY A 232 10.37 -10.51 -2.79
N ASP A 233 9.31 -10.03 -3.42
CA ASP A 233 8.18 -9.32 -2.81
C ASP A 233 7.24 -10.23 -1.99
N SER A 234 7.59 -11.51 -1.84
CA SER A 234 6.83 -12.56 -1.18
C SER A 234 5.50 -12.87 -1.86
N ILE A 235 5.38 -12.64 -3.17
CA ILE A 235 4.21 -13.00 -3.98
C ILE A 235 4.68 -13.94 -5.10
N ALA A 236 4.02 -15.08 -5.26
CA ALA A 236 4.56 -16.15 -6.10
C ALA A 236 4.39 -15.92 -7.62
N ASP A 237 3.43 -15.09 -8.02
CA ASP A 237 3.11 -14.82 -9.43
C ASP A 237 3.70 -13.50 -9.95
N THR A 238 4.52 -12.83 -9.15
CA THR A 238 5.38 -11.72 -9.55
C THR A 238 6.78 -12.29 -9.88
N PRO A 239 7.25 -12.15 -11.13
CA PRO A 239 8.59 -12.57 -11.51
C PRO A 239 9.68 -11.89 -10.67
N GLN A 240 10.80 -12.60 -10.47
CA GLN A 240 11.96 -12.05 -9.74
C GLN A 240 12.59 -10.90 -10.53
N GLN A 241 13.01 -9.85 -9.81
CA GLN A 241 13.59 -8.65 -10.41
C GLN A 241 14.77 -8.16 -9.57
N LEU A 242 15.93 -8.00 -10.19
CA LEU A 242 17.16 -7.63 -9.50
C LEU A 242 17.15 -6.15 -9.05
N SER A 243 16.50 -5.28 -9.82
CA SER A 243 16.43 -3.85 -9.54
C SER A 243 15.22 -3.20 -10.19
N ALA A 244 14.79 -2.07 -9.63
CA ALA A 244 13.71 -1.26 -10.18
C ALA A 244 13.92 -0.92 -11.66
N SER A 245 12.83 -0.90 -12.43
CA SER A 245 12.84 -0.38 -13.79
C SER A 245 12.84 1.15 -13.78
N SER A 246 13.18 1.74 -14.93
CA SER A 246 13.03 3.18 -15.14
C SER A 246 12.61 3.43 -16.58
N GLY A 247 11.77 4.44 -16.77
CA GLY A 247 11.19 4.73 -18.07
C GLY A 247 10.13 3.72 -18.47
N CYS A 248 10.18 3.34 -19.75
CA CYS A 248 9.27 2.38 -20.36
C CYS A 248 10.08 1.33 -21.13
N PRO A 249 10.84 0.47 -20.43
CA PRO A 249 11.64 -0.55 -21.09
C PRO A 249 10.74 -1.57 -21.79
N THR A 250 11.31 -2.40 -22.65
CA THR A 250 10.60 -3.50 -23.33
C THR A 250 11.42 -4.77 -23.19
N GLY A 251 10.79 -5.86 -22.76
CA GLY A 251 11.44 -7.18 -22.69
C GLY A 251 12.60 -7.25 -21.69
N ARG A 252 12.57 -6.42 -20.63
CA ARG A 252 13.64 -6.39 -19.63
C ARG A 252 13.66 -7.69 -18.84
N ASP A 253 14.85 -8.28 -18.71
CA ASP A 253 15.08 -9.50 -17.94
C ASP A 253 16.38 -9.35 -17.15
N SER A 254 16.24 -8.96 -15.89
CA SER A 254 17.36 -8.85 -14.97
C SER A 254 17.72 -10.18 -14.30
N CYS A 255 16.85 -11.18 -14.45
CA CYS A 255 16.94 -12.49 -13.80
C CYS A 255 16.73 -13.64 -14.79
N PRO A 256 17.63 -13.82 -15.78
CA PRO A 256 17.41 -14.75 -16.90
C PRO A 256 17.40 -16.24 -16.53
N ASN A 257 17.80 -16.57 -15.31
CA ASN A 257 17.74 -17.94 -14.78
C ASN A 257 16.51 -18.17 -13.89
N ALA A 258 15.68 -17.15 -13.67
CA ALA A 258 14.39 -17.24 -13.00
C ALA A 258 13.26 -17.24 -14.05
N ALA A 259 12.06 -17.66 -13.66
CA ALA A 259 10.92 -17.69 -14.56
C ALA A 259 10.30 -16.29 -14.73
N GLY A 260 10.00 -15.91 -15.97
CA GLY A 260 9.33 -14.66 -16.32
C GLY A 260 10.31 -13.53 -16.66
N LEU A 261 9.77 -12.45 -17.24
CA LEU A 261 10.50 -11.19 -17.46
C LEU A 261 10.29 -10.26 -16.25
N ASP A 262 11.13 -9.23 -16.12
CA ASP A 262 10.93 -8.21 -15.10
C ASP A 262 9.48 -7.65 -15.22
N PRO A 263 8.75 -7.49 -14.11
CA PRO A 263 7.35 -7.05 -14.10
C PRO A 263 7.22 -5.53 -14.33
N ILE A 264 7.76 -5.04 -15.44
CA ILE A 264 7.91 -3.62 -15.78
C ILE A 264 6.58 -2.84 -15.91
N HIS A 265 5.46 -3.54 -16.06
CA HIS A 265 4.11 -2.99 -16.16
C HIS A 265 3.34 -3.05 -14.82
N ASN A 266 3.94 -3.65 -13.79
CA ASN A 266 3.33 -3.77 -12.49
C ASN A 266 3.34 -2.44 -11.75
N TYR A 267 2.23 -2.10 -11.09
CA TYR A 267 2.12 -0.85 -10.32
C TYR A 267 3.14 -0.75 -9.18
N MET A 268 3.75 -1.86 -8.72
CA MET A 268 4.77 -1.88 -7.66
C MET A 268 6.22 -1.86 -8.17
N ASP A 269 6.45 -1.64 -9.47
CA ASP A 269 7.78 -1.27 -10.02
C ASP A 269 7.95 0.28 -10.02
N TYR A 270 9.01 0.81 -10.64
CA TYR A 270 9.30 2.26 -10.79
C TYR A 270 9.31 2.76 -12.26
N SER A 271 8.62 2.07 -13.15
CA SER A 271 8.39 2.54 -14.53
C SER A 271 7.60 3.86 -14.58
N TYR A 272 7.51 4.47 -15.76
CA TYR A 272 6.65 5.64 -15.96
C TYR A 272 5.17 5.26 -15.87
N ASP A 273 4.33 6.22 -15.48
CA ASP A 273 2.89 6.03 -15.33
C ASP A 273 2.22 5.45 -16.59
N SER A 274 2.72 5.85 -17.77
CA SER A 274 2.20 5.38 -19.07
C SER A 274 2.47 3.91 -19.36
N CYS A 275 3.33 3.27 -18.56
CA CYS A 275 3.74 1.89 -18.73
C CYS A 275 3.18 0.97 -17.66
N TYR A 276 2.54 1.48 -16.62
CA TYR A 276 1.83 0.63 -15.68
C TYR A 276 0.44 0.25 -16.18
N ASP A 277 0.08 -1.01 -16.02
CA ASP A 277 -1.27 -1.49 -16.34
C ASP A 277 -1.85 -2.49 -15.32
N ASN A 278 -1.04 -3.12 -14.45
CA ASN A 278 -1.55 -4.25 -13.67
C ASN A 278 -1.05 -4.38 -12.22
N PHE A 279 -1.91 -5.00 -11.40
CA PHE A 279 -1.52 -5.86 -10.29
C PHE A 279 -1.64 -7.33 -10.73
N THR A 280 -0.93 -8.25 -10.07
CA THR A 280 -1.13 -9.69 -10.27
C THR A 280 -2.32 -10.20 -9.43
N PRO A 281 -2.91 -11.35 -9.77
CA PRO A 281 -3.89 -12.01 -8.90
C PRO A 281 -3.35 -12.33 -7.49
N GLY A 282 -2.06 -12.65 -7.38
CA GLY A 282 -1.36 -12.84 -6.10
C GLY A 282 -1.29 -11.55 -5.28
N GLN A 283 -1.02 -10.41 -5.92
CA GLN A 283 -1.08 -9.09 -5.26
C GLN A 283 -2.50 -8.76 -4.77
N ALA A 284 -3.54 -9.03 -5.56
CA ALA A 284 -4.93 -8.87 -5.10
C ALA A 284 -5.23 -9.74 -3.86
N THR A 285 -4.77 -10.99 -3.87
CA THR A 285 -4.89 -11.91 -2.73
C THR A 285 -4.15 -11.36 -1.50
N ARG A 286 -2.91 -10.90 -1.68
CA ARG A 286 -2.12 -10.30 -0.59
C ARG A 286 -2.78 -9.08 0.02
N MET A 287 -3.32 -8.18 -0.80
CA MET A 287 -4.04 -7.00 -0.30
C MET A 287 -5.26 -7.41 0.55
N LEU A 288 -5.97 -8.46 0.16
CA LEU A 288 -7.07 -9.00 0.96
C LEU A 288 -6.60 -9.63 2.28
N SER A 289 -5.51 -10.40 2.28
CA SER A 289 -4.91 -10.96 3.50
C SER A 289 -4.53 -9.84 4.47
N MET A 290 -3.78 -8.85 3.99
CA MET A 290 -3.33 -7.69 4.77
C MET A 290 -4.51 -6.86 5.30
N TRP A 291 -5.55 -6.66 4.49
CA TRP A 291 -6.77 -5.99 4.91
C TRP A 291 -7.43 -6.72 6.08
N ASN A 292 -7.62 -8.04 5.98
CA ASN A 292 -8.26 -8.84 7.01
C ASN A 292 -7.43 -8.94 8.30
N THR A 293 -6.11 -8.84 8.20
CA THR A 293 -5.22 -8.88 9.38
C THR A 293 -5.16 -7.54 10.11
N TYR A 294 -5.04 -6.42 9.38
CA TYR A 294 -4.68 -5.13 9.98
C TYR A 294 -5.77 -4.06 9.90
N ARG A 295 -6.72 -4.17 8.98
CA ARG A 295 -7.74 -3.14 8.69
C ARG A 295 -9.14 -3.55 9.16
N VAL A 296 -9.25 -4.45 10.15
CA VAL A 296 -10.52 -4.97 10.69
C VAL A 296 -11.01 -4.29 11.95
#